data_AF-A0A9K3L909-F1
#
_entry.id   AF-A0A9K3L909-F1
#
_cell.length_a   1.000
_cell.length_b   1.000
_cell.length_c   1.000
_cell.angle_alpha   90.00
_cell.angle_beta   90.00
_cell.angle_gamma   90.00
#
_symmetry.space_group_name_H-M   'P 1'
#
loop_
_entity.id
_entity.type
_entity.pdbx_description
1 polymer ?
#
loop_
_entity_poly.entity_id
_entity_poly.type
_entity_poly.pdbx_seq_one_letter_code
_entity_poly.pdbx_strand_id
1 'polypeptide(L)'
;MVHNQPPYQIHDLKLSDLWIDLVRHDKVAATVQLPNENDEAVTTTVKYGVRMVSSEMGPTCQEFVMQDGCVSDETNQHPSIRSINETLSKLQGRQQDYDDSPSTSGVAFREAGGFVAQLQLVRTLRPPPSPGFSGTITSVPPPYNESTDSFVTGPLRLQLRPLVGRLTLDEENPWDENDRPLHTPWDVYHNVSPADVRGHFLLLPTISKTSNWRGQVFTEEDCHDMVHLTNAIMPPGSLLIGYNSVGAGASQNHIHCHVWPCPPVPLLKHDDTAGWNAYPVSKVTSIYDFFDVFAGDTDQVEVSYLKYPVFCVLLSASSQSLNLLGKVLTTVMECLDAAPHNLAFLNRFSEDNDERDLIQKELWVDVYVFARSKERSDVLPTLKLGVSEMMGVFHAQSNEELQCLSTLIPREQFEDDGHHSLEHDHDHDHDEVIEETMSIMEHALADVSIDDEAALWQSIKSKLEELSTL
;
A
#
# COMPACT_ATOMS: atom_id res chain seq x y z
N MET A 1 -3.09 -24.62 11.57
CA MET A 1 -3.29 -23.18 11.29
C MET A 1 -2.06 -22.43 11.75
N VAL A 2 -1.62 -21.42 10.99
CA VAL A 2 -0.53 -20.52 11.38
C VAL A 2 -1.15 -19.41 12.24
N HIS A 3 -0.57 -19.14 13.40
CA HIS A 3 -1.10 -18.15 14.33
C HIS A 3 -1.00 -16.74 13.71
N ASN A 4 -2.03 -15.91 13.90
CA ASN A 4 -2.16 -14.55 13.33
C ASN A 4 -2.13 -14.44 11.80
N GLN A 5 -2.40 -15.53 11.08
CA GLN A 5 -2.50 -15.53 9.62
C GLN A 5 -3.99 -15.44 9.21
N PRO A 6 -4.49 -14.27 8.79
CA PRO A 6 -5.87 -14.14 8.33
C PRO A 6 -6.08 -14.89 7.00
N PRO A 7 -7.30 -15.39 6.73
CA PRO A 7 -7.65 -15.87 5.40
C PRO A 7 -7.78 -14.67 4.45
N TYR A 8 -7.20 -14.80 3.26
CA TYR A 8 -7.39 -13.83 2.19
C TYR A 8 -7.14 -14.48 0.83
N GLN A 9 -7.93 -14.10 -0.16
CA GLN A 9 -7.86 -14.60 -1.53
C GLN A 9 -8.35 -13.53 -2.51
N ILE A 10 -7.94 -13.66 -3.77
CA ILE A 10 -8.53 -12.92 -4.90
C ILE A 10 -9.08 -13.97 -5.85
N HIS A 11 -10.37 -13.89 -6.15
CA HIS A 11 -11.08 -14.90 -6.94
C HIS A 11 -10.87 -16.31 -6.33
N ASP A 12 -10.33 -17.26 -7.09
CA ASP A 12 -10.05 -18.64 -6.71
C ASP A 12 -8.67 -18.83 -6.07
N LEU A 13 -7.81 -17.81 -6.10
CA LEU A 13 -6.44 -17.89 -5.65
C LEU A 13 -6.33 -17.60 -4.14
N LYS A 14 -6.24 -18.67 -3.34
CA LYS A 14 -6.05 -18.61 -1.87
C LYS A 14 -4.65 -18.14 -1.47
N LEU A 15 -4.42 -16.83 -1.61
CA LEU A 15 -3.13 -16.21 -1.39
C LEU A 15 -2.59 -16.44 0.04
N SER A 16 -3.45 -16.51 1.06
CA SER A 16 -3.00 -16.81 2.44
C SER A 16 -2.36 -18.18 2.56
N ASP A 17 -2.93 -19.21 1.92
CA ASP A 17 -2.38 -20.57 1.95
C ASP A 17 -1.07 -20.64 1.15
N LEU A 18 -1.06 -20.00 -0.03
CA LEU A 18 0.13 -19.93 -0.88
C LEU A 18 1.28 -19.19 -0.22
N TRP A 19 1.00 -18.11 0.54
CA TRP A 19 2.01 -17.42 1.33
C TRP A 19 2.65 -18.36 2.36
N ILE A 20 1.82 -19.05 3.14
CA ILE A 20 2.31 -19.99 4.15
C ILE A 20 3.19 -21.06 3.50
N ASP A 21 2.78 -21.59 2.35
CA ASP A 21 3.54 -22.62 1.66
C ASP A 21 4.87 -22.09 1.11
N LEU A 22 4.92 -20.86 0.59
CA LEU A 22 6.19 -20.21 0.22
C LEU A 22 7.12 -20.07 1.43
N VAL A 23 6.60 -19.60 2.56
CA VAL A 23 7.39 -19.40 3.79
C VAL A 23 7.89 -20.74 4.36
N ARG A 24 7.06 -21.78 4.37
CA ARG A 24 7.45 -23.14 4.83
C ARG A 24 8.58 -23.75 4.01
N HIS A 25 8.67 -23.41 2.72
CA HIS A 25 9.69 -23.92 1.80
C HIS A 25 10.84 -22.94 1.57
N ASP A 26 11.04 -21.98 2.49
CA ASP A 26 12.11 -20.97 2.46
C ASP A 26 12.18 -20.18 1.14
N LYS A 27 11.02 -19.95 0.50
CA LYS A 27 10.94 -19.23 -0.79
C LYS A 27 10.81 -17.72 -0.63
N VAL A 28 10.40 -17.23 0.55
CA VAL A 28 10.31 -15.80 0.86
C VAL A 28 11.64 -15.33 1.47
N ALA A 29 12.70 -15.38 0.68
CA ALA A 29 14.02 -14.94 1.08
C ALA A 29 14.82 -14.35 -0.08
N ALA A 30 15.64 -13.34 0.22
CA ALA A 30 16.64 -12.76 -0.67
C ALA A 30 18.04 -12.88 -0.08
N THR A 31 19.03 -12.71 -0.96
CA THR A 31 20.42 -12.57 -0.58
C THR A 31 20.96 -11.25 -1.14
N VAL A 32 21.64 -10.48 -0.31
CA VAL A 32 22.32 -9.23 -0.67
C VAL A 32 23.79 -9.30 -0.27
N GLN A 33 24.63 -8.52 -0.95
CA GLN A 33 26.03 -8.32 -0.61
C GLN A 33 26.18 -6.93 0.01
N LEU A 34 26.62 -6.87 1.26
CA LEU A 34 26.90 -5.61 1.95
C LEU A 34 28.41 -5.31 1.91
N PRO A 35 28.84 -4.11 1.49
CA PRO A 35 30.25 -3.74 1.57
C PRO A 35 30.69 -3.65 3.04
N ASN A 36 31.91 -4.09 3.34
CA ASN A 36 32.50 -3.96 4.68
C ASN A 36 32.90 -2.49 4.91
N GLU A 37 32.55 -1.94 6.08
CA GLU A 37 32.87 -0.56 6.46
C GLU A 37 34.37 -0.22 6.38
N ASN A 38 35.24 -1.22 6.57
CA ASN A 38 36.70 -1.03 6.55
C ASN A 38 37.34 -1.30 5.18
N ASP A 39 36.65 -1.99 4.27
CA ASP A 39 37.15 -2.35 2.94
C ASP A 39 35.98 -2.65 2.00
N GLU A 40 35.62 -1.69 1.13
CA GLU A 40 34.53 -1.83 0.17
C GLU A 40 34.71 -3.01 -0.81
N ALA A 41 35.95 -3.50 -1.01
CA ALA A 41 36.21 -4.66 -1.85
C ALA A 41 35.80 -5.99 -1.17
N VAL A 42 35.63 -5.99 0.16
CA VAL A 42 35.17 -7.15 0.92
C VAL A 42 33.67 -7.02 1.15
N THR A 43 32.90 -7.98 0.66
CA THR A 43 31.45 -8.01 0.87
C THR A 43 31.03 -9.11 1.83
N THR A 44 29.98 -8.82 2.59
CA THR A 44 29.30 -9.75 3.48
C THR A 44 28.01 -10.22 2.81
N THR A 45 27.90 -11.53 2.61
CA THR A 45 26.65 -12.14 2.11
C THR A 45 25.62 -12.17 3.24
N VAL A 46 24.46 -11.57 3.02
CA VAL A 46 23.36 -11.52 3.97
C VAL A 46 22.10 -12.10 3.33
N LYS A 47 21.52 -13.11 3.96
CA LYS A 47 20.20 -13.65 3.63
C LYS A 47 19.15 -13.04 4.54
N TYR A 48 18.03 -12.59 3.99
CA TYR A 48 16.94 -12.02 4.77
C TYR A 48 15.58 -12.41 4.18
N GLY A 49 14.51 -12.25 4.96
CA GLY A 49 13.15 -12.50 4.47
C GLY A 49 12.19 -12.85 5.60
N VAL A 50 11.22 -13.70 5.28
CA VAL A 50 10.23 -14.23 6.24
C VAL A 50 10.39 -15.73 6.35
N ARG A 51 10.39 -16.24 7.59
CA ARG A 51 10.50 -17.67 7.90
C ARG A 51 9.39 -18.11 8.84
N MET A 52 9.13 -19.41 8.85
CA MET A 52 8.24 -20.03 9.83
C MET A 52 9.01 -20.32 11.12
N VAL A 53 8.46 -19.89 12.25
CA VAL A 53 9.01 -20.16 13.59
C VAL A 53 7.95 -20.83 14.45
N SER A 54 8.31 -21.91 15.13
CA SER A 54 7.44 -22.58 16.10
C SER A 54 7.46 -21.82 17.43
N SER A 55 6.28 -21.47 17.95
CA SER A 55 6.08 -20.91 19.29
C SER A 55 5.13 -21.77 20.10
N GLU A 56 4.97 -21.46 21.40
CA GLU A 56 3.97 -22.12 22.27
C GLU A 56 2.54 -21.96 21.73
N MET A 57 2.25 -20.84 21.07
CA MET A 57 0.95 -20.53 20.44
C MET A 57 0.80 -21.16 19.04
N GLY A 58 1.80 -21.89 18.57
CA GLY A 58 1.83 -22.51 17.25
C GLY A 58 2.84 -21.84 16.30
N PRO A 59 2.87 -22.29 15.02
CA PRO A 59 3.76 -21.72 14.02
C PRO A 59 3.34 -20.29 13.67
N THR A 60 4.32 -19.38 13.54
CA THR A 60 4.13 -17.97 13.16
C THR A 60 5.12 -17.57 12.06
N CYS A 61 4.73 -16.61 11.21
CA CYS A 61 5.63 -15.99 10.25
C CYS A 61 6.42 -14.88 10.94
N GLN A 62 7.75 -14.88 10.78
CA GLN A 62 8.63 -13.87 11.38
C GLN A 62 9.70 -13.41 10.39
N GLU A 63 10.06 -12.14 10.49
CA GLU A 63 11.23 -11.59 9.79
C GLU A 63 12.53 -12.23 10.30
N PHE A 64 13.50 -12.38 9.40
CA PHE A 64 14.84 -12.83 9.75
C PHE A 64 15.91 -12.15 8.91
N VAL A 65 17.11 -12.06 9.49
CA VAL A 65 18.34 -11.65 8.83
C VAL A 65 19.48 -12.56 9.28
N MET A 66 20.26 -13.09 8.33
CA MET A 66 21.31 -14.06 8.57
C MET A 66 22.55 -13.72 7.74
N GLN A 67 23.69 -13.55 8.39
CA GLN A 67 24.98 -13.38 7.73
C GLN A 67 25.60 -14.74 7.44
N ASP A 68 26.03 -14.96 6.19
CA ASP A 68 26.69 -16.21 5.79
C ASP A 68 28.02 -16.41 6.54
N GLY A 69 28.33 -17.65 6.90
CA GLY A 69 29.55 -18.01 7.63
C GLY A 69 29.61 -17.58 9.10
N CYS A 70 28.62 -16.84 9.62
CA CYS A 70 28.54 -16.47 11.04
C CYS A 70 27.57 -17.38 11.80
N VAL A 71 28.07 -18.52 12.28
CA VAL A 71 27.33 -19.37 13.22
C VAL A 71 27.76 -18.94 14.62
N SER A 72 26.96 -18.11 15.28
CA SER A 72 27.00 -17.78 16.73
C SER A 72 28.05 -16.81 17.31
N ASP A 73 29.05 -16.34 16.56
CA ASP A 73 30.04 -15.39 17.11
C ASP A 73 29.63 -13.93 16.81
N GLU A 74 28.97 -13.27 17.79
CA GLU A 74 28.47 -11.89 17.66
C GLU A 74 29.58 -10.93 17.21
N THR A 75 30.83 -11.18 17.59
CA THR A 75 31.98 -10.30 17.35
C THR A 75 32.32 -10.11 15.86
N ASN A 76 31.98 -11.07 15.00
CA ASN A 76 32.30 -11.05 13.56
C ASN A 76 31.10 -10.65 12.67
N GLN A 77 29.95 -10.30 13.26
CA GLN A 77 28.81 -9.83 12.50
C GLN A 77 28.99 -8.39 12.04
N HIS A 78 28.51 -8.09 10.83
CA HIS A 78 28.45 -6.75 10.28
C HIS A 78 27.62 -5.84 11.22
N PRO A 79 28.07 -4.61 11.55
CA PRO A 79 27.42 -3.76 12.56
C PRO A 79 25.93 -3.52 12.30
N SER A 80 25.55 -3.23 11.05
CA SER A 80 24.14 -3.06 10.67
C SER A 80 23.31 -4.33 10.86
N ILE A 81 23.87 -5.50 10.58
CA ILE A 81 23.20 -6.80 10.75
C ILE A 81 23.02 -7.13 12.22
N ARG A 82 24.04 -6.84 13.04
CA ARG A 82 23.94 -6.98 14.49
C ARG A 82 22.82 -6.08 15.05
N SER A 83 22.78 -4.81 14.65
CA SER A 83 21.75 -3.86 15.07
C SER A 83 20.33 -4.30 14.68
N ILE A 84 20.15 -4.79 13.45
CA ILE A 84 18.87 -5.34 12.99
C ILE A 84 18.47 -6.55 13.83
N ASN A 85 19.38 -7.53 14.00
CA ASN A 85 19.10 -8.74 14.77
C ASN A 85 18.79 -8.45 16.25
N GLU A 86 19.55 -7.57 16.90
CA GLU A 86 19.27 -7.13 18.27
C GLU A 86 17.88 -6.51 18.40
N THR A 87 17.48 -5.70 17.42
CA THR A 87 16.15 -5.07 17.42
C THR A 87 15.06 -6.12 17.19
N LEU A 88 15.20 -7.00 16.19
CA LEU A 88 14.25 -8.09 15.93
C LEU A 88 14.11 -9.02 17.15
N SER A 89 15.20 -9.38 17.82
CA SER A 89 15.18 -10.19 19.03
C SER A 89 14.44 -9.50 20.19
N LYS A 90 14.60 -8.18 20.36
CA LYS A 90 13.83 -7.41 21.35
C LYS A 90 12.33 -7.41 21.05
N LEU A 91 11.95 -7.30 19.77
CA LEU A 91 10.54 -7.34 19.35
C LEU A 91 9.92 -8.72 19.59
N GLN A 92 10.69 -9.78 19.36
CA GLN A 92 10.27 -11.16 19.62
C GLN A 92 10.19 -11.45 21.13
N GLY A 93 11.12 -10.94 21.93
CA GLY A 93 11.13 -11.14 23.39
C GLY A 93 10.00 -10.41 24.12
N ARG A 94 9.51 -9.27 23.59
CA ARG A 94 8.41 -8.51 24.20
C ARG A 94 7.04 -9.20 24.13
N GLN A 95 6.89 -10.28 23.36
CA GLN A 95 5.67 -11.09 23.36
C GLN A 95 5.41 -11.79 24.71
N GLN A 96 6.38 -11.86 25.62
CA GLN A 96 6.24 -12.58 26.91
C GLN A 96 5.93 -11.70 28.14
N ASP A 97 6.14 -10.37 28.09
CA ASP A 97 6.28 -9.56 29.31
C ASP A 97 5.19 -8.48 29.56
N TYR A 98 4.16 -8.33 28.71
CA TYR A 98 3.11 -7.31 28.91
C TYR A 98 1.69 -7.88 28.96
N ASP A 99 1.06 -7.74 30.14
CA ASP A 99 -0.29 -8.19 30.47
C ASP A 99 -1.42 -7.24 29.98
N ASP A 100 -1.11 -6.03 29.50
CA ASP A 100 -2.14 -4.99 29.26
C ASP A 100 -2.22 -4.45 27.82
N SER A 101 -1.41 -4.95 26.87
CA SER A 101 -1.62 -4.64 25.45
C SER A 101 -1.12 -5.79 24.57
N PRO A 102 -2.02 -6.49 23.85
CA PRO A 102 -1.67 -7.66 23.07
C PRO A 102 -0.97 -7.24 21.76
N SER A 103 0.29 -6.80 21.82
CA SER A 103 1.12 -6.69 20.61
C SER A 103 1.56 -8.10 20.17
N THR A 104 0.59 -8.89 19.70
CA THR A 104 0.73 -10.29 19.27
C THR A 104 1.49 -10.45 17.95
N SER A 105 1.94 -9.35 17.33
CA SER A 105 2.34 -9.35 15.94
C SER A 105 3.85 -9.36 15.66
N GLY A 106 4.71 -9.25 16.69
CA GLY A 106 6.16 -9.27 16.50
C GLY A 106 6.73 -8.07 15.71
N VAL A 107 5.92 -7.02 15.55
CA VAL A 107 6.26 -5.79 14.81
C VAL A 107 6.17 -4.59 15.75
N ALA A 108 7.18 -3.71 15.73
CA ALA A 108 7.11 -2.44 16.44
C ALA A 108 6.35 -1.40 15.63
N PHE A 109 5.44 -0.68 16.30
CA PHE A 109 4.74 0.46 15.72
C PHE A 109 4.48 1.56 16.76
N ARG A 110 4.11 2.73 16.25
CA ARG A 110 3.71 3.92 17.01
C ARG A 110 2.56 4.62 16.29
N GLU A 111 1.61 5.13 17.06
CA GLU A 111 0.50 5.94 16.55
C GLU A 111 0.76 7.42 16.88
N ALA A 112 0.35 8.32 15.99
CA ALA A 112 0.29 9.75 16.26
C ALA A 112 -0.85 10.38 15.46
N GLY A 113 -1.78 11.03 16.18
CA GLY A 113 -3.04 11.47 15.60
C GLY A 113 -3.83 10.28 15.05
N GLY A 114 -4.32 10.40 13.82
CA GLY A 114 -4.98 9.30 13.10
C GLY A 114 -4.03 8.27 12.51
N PHE A 115 -2.72 8.52 12.43
CA PHE A 115 -1.77 7.77 11.60
C PHE A 115 -0.95 6.74 12.39
N VAL A 116 -0.35 5.78 11.69
CA VAL A 116 0.54 4.78 12.29
C VAL A 116 1.87 4.66 11.55
N ALA A 117 2.94 4.53 12.31
CA ALA A 117 4.28 4.23 11.81
C ALA A 117 4.70 2.82 12.26
N GLN A 118 5.19 2.02 11.32
CA GLN A 118 5.65 0.65 11.50
C GLN A 118 7.15 0.54 11.22
N LEU A 119 7.89 -0.13 12.10
CA LEU A 119 9.31 -0.40 11.89
C LEU A 119 9.52 -1.52 10.86
N GLN A 120 10.35 -1.27 9.85
CA GLN A 120 10.59 -2.13 8.69
C GLN A 120 12.08 -2.35 8.42
N LEU A 121 12.79 -2.95 9.38
CA LEU A 121 14.25 -3.09 9.31
C LEU A 121 14.71 -3.92 8.12
N VAL A 122 14.00 -5.00 7.79
CA VAL A 122 14.39 -5.89 6.68
C VAL A 122 14.35 -5.18 5.33
N ARG A 123 13.48 -4.18 5.15
CA ARG A 123 13.40 -3.39 3.91
C ARG A 123 14.64 -2.55 3.64
N THR A 124 15.45 -2.26 4.67
CA THR A 124 16.74 -1.55 4.51
C THR A 124 17.81 -2.39 3.79
N LEU A 125 17.60 -3.71 3.71
CA LEU A 125 18.50 -4.65 3.01
C LEU A 125 18.11 -4.87 1.55
N ARG A 126 17.06 -4.19 1.06
CA ARG A 126 16.61 -4.34 -0.33
C ARG A 126 17.75 -3.97 -1.29
N PRO A 127 18.02 -4.80 -2.31
CA PRO A 127 18.99 -4.47 -3.34
C PRO A 127 18.71 -3.08 -3.94
N PRO A 128 19.76 -2.35 -4.33
CA PRO A 128 19.57 -1.08 -5.01
C PRO A 128 18.75 -1.29 -6.30
N PRO A 129 18.07 -0.24 -6.78
CA PRO A 129 17.37 -0.29 -8.07
C PRO A 129 18.31 -0.69 -9.22
N SER A 130 17.72 -1.10 -10.35
CA SER A 130 18.50 -1.45 -11.56
C SER A 130 19.40 -0.30 -12.02
N PRO A 131 20.50 -0.59 -12.74
CA PRO A 131 21.32 0.46 -13.37
C PRO A 131 20.46 1.39 -14.22
N GLY A 132 20.58 2.72 -14.02
CA GLY A 132 19.79 3.74 -14.72
C GLY A 132 18.83 4.53 -13.84
N PHE A 133 18.60 4.11 -12.59
CA PHE A 133 17.91 4.94 -11.59
C PHE A 133 18.84 6.08 -11.13
N SER A 134 18.34 7.32 -11.10
CA SER A 134 19.11 8.53 -10.79
C SER A 134 19.44 8.65 -9.29
N GLY A 135 20.55 8.05 -8.88
CA GLY A 135 21.15 8.25 -7.55
C GLY A 135 20.36 7.65 -6.38
N THR A 136 20.86 7.83 -5.16
CA THR A 136 20.25 7.33 -3.92
C THR A 136 19.03 8.14 -3.47
N ILE A 137 18.79 9.28 -4.11
CA ILE A 137 17.88 10.33 -3.63
C ILE A 137 16.54 10.33 -4.38
N THR A 138 16.54 10.01 -5.68
CA THR A 138 15.31 9.99 -6.51
C THR A 138 14.91 8.54 -6.81
N SER A 139 13.62 8.20 -6.66
CA SER A 139 13.10 6.89 -7.06
C SER A 139 12.37 6.93 -8.38
N VAL A 140 12.38 8.05 -9.09
CA VAL A 140 11.85 8.13 -10.45
C VAL A 140 12.53 7.02 -11.27
N PRO A 141 11.82 5.92 -11.59
CA PRO A 141 12.43 4.88 -12.40
C PRO A 141 12.85 5.48 -13.75
N PRO A 142 13.94 4.99 -14.36
CA PRO A 142 14.24 5.36 -15.73
C PRO A 142 13.04 5.00 -16.62
N PRO A 143 12.80 5.74 -17.72
CA PRO A 143 11.79 5.39 -18.69
C PRO A 143 11.88 3.92 -19.06
N TYR A 144 10.72 3.28 -19.19
CA TYR A 144 10.68 1.85 -19.50
C TYR A 144 11.40 1.55 -20.81
N ASN A 145 12.21 0.49 -20.79
CA ASN A 145 12.80 -0.14 -21.95
C ASN A 145 12.97 -1.62 -21.60
N GLU A 146 12.58 -2.52 -22.51
CA GLU A 146 12.67 -3.99 -22.35
C GLU A 146 14.06 -4.45 -21.85
N SER A 147 15.13 -3.80 -22.31
CA SER A 147 16.52 -4.10 -21.91
C SER A 147 16.89 -3.68 -20.48
N THR A 148 16.07 -2.83 -19.87
CA THR A 148 16.25 -2.28 -18.51
C THR A 148 15.10 -2.63 -17.58
N ASP A 149 14.18 -3.49 -18.03
CA ASP A 149 13.04 -3.94 -17.25
C ASP A 149 13.52 -4.55 -15.93
N SER A 150 13.13 -3.95 -14.81
CA SER A 150 13.63 -4.31 -13.49
C SER A 150 13.11 -5.66 -12.97
N PHE A 151 12.11 -6.23 -13.65
CA PHE A 151 11.62 -7.58 -13.39
C PHE A 151 12.21 -8.64 -14.33
N VAL A 152 12.90 -8.22 -15.40
CA VAL A 152 13.67 -9.13 -16.28
C VAL A 152 15.16 -9.08 -15.94
N THR A 153 15.66 -7.93 -15.53
CA THR A 153 17.08 -7.64 -15.30
C THR A 153 17.36 -7.26 -13.85
N GLY A 154 18.61 -7.41 -13.42
CA GLY A 154 19.03 -7.03 -12.07
C GLY A 154 18.66 -8.03 -10.96
N PRO A 155 18.85 -7.64 -9.69
CA PRO A 155 18.72 -8.53 -8.53
C PRO A 155 17.26 -8.83 -8.15
N LEU A 156 16.30 -8.07 -8.67
CA LEU A 156 14.87 -8.21 -8.37
C LEU A 156 14.09 -8.96 -9.44
N ARG A 157 14.78 -9.50 -10.46
CA ARG A 157 14.17 -10.20 -11.59
C ARG A 157 13.29 -11.38 -11.16
N LEU A 158 12.17 -11.56 -11.84
CA LEU A 158 11.13 -12.53 -11.50
C LEU A 158 11.57 -13.98 -11.67
N GLN A 159 12.56 -14.27 -12.52
CA GLN A 159 13.08 -15.64 -12.68
C GLN A 159 13.71 -16.19 -11.40
N LEU A 160 14.03 -15.33 -10.44
CA LEU A 160 14.52 -15.71 -9.12
C LEU A 160 13.37 -16.08 -8.16
N ARG A 161 12.11 -15.94 -8.58
CA ARG A 161 10.92 -16.12 -7.75
C ARG A 161 9.92 -17.04 -8.46
N PRO A 162 9.27 -17.95 -7.73
CA PRO A 162 8.19 -18.74 -8.32
C PRO A 162 6.99 -17.83 -8.63
N LEU A 163 6.36 -18.06 -9.79
CA LEU A 163 5.00 -17.61 -10.04
C LEU A 163 4.08 -18.26 -9.00
N VAL A 164 3.32 -17.45 -8.27
CA VAL A 164 2.41 -17.90 -7.22
C VAL A 164 1.11 -18.40 -7.82
N GLY A 165 0.61 -17.67 -8.82
CA GLY A 165 -0.62 -17.99 -9.54
C GLY A 165 -0.86 -16.96 -10.63
N ARG A 166 -1.98 -17.11 -11.32
CA ARG A 166 -2.46 -16.15 -12.30
C ARG A 166 -3.93 -15.90 -12.01
N LEU A 167 -4.29 -14.63 -11.95
CA LEU A 167 -5.67 -14.19 -11.81
C LEU A 167 -6.28 -14.07 -13.21
N THR A 168 -7.31 -14.87 -13.45
CA THR A 168 -8.25 -14.73 -14.56
C THR A 168 -9.64 -14.60 -13.96
N LEU A 169 -10.50 -13.79 -14.60
CA LEU A 169 -11.95 -13.89 -14.42
C LEU A 169 -12.44 -14.51 -15.73
N ASP A 170 -12.79 -15.79 -15.69
CA ASP A 170 -13.12 -16.56 -16.90
C ASP A 170 -14.52 -16.19 -17.42
N GLU A 171 -14.70 -16.24 -18.75
CA GLU A 171 -15.98 -15.99 -19.46
C GLU A 171 -17.08 -17.05 -19.18
N GLU A 172 -16.77 -18.12 -18.42
CA GLU A 172 -17.64 -19.31 -18.33
C GLU A 172 -18.90 -19.12 -17.46
N ASN A 173 -19.13 -17.92 -16.91
CA ASN A 173 -20.39 -17.55 -16.24
C ASN A 173 -21.19 -16.53 -17.08
N PRO A 174 -21.76 -16.92 -18.23
CA PRO A 174 -22.44 -16.02 -19.18
C PRO A 174 -23.78 -15.44 -18.69
N TRP A 175 -24.09 -15.56 -17.40
CA TRP A 175 -25.38 -15.17 -16.82
C TRP A 175 -25.31 -13.89 -15.98
N ASP A 176 -24.12 -13.39 -15.69
CA ASP A 176 -23.94 -12.09 -15.04
C ASP A 176 -23.36 -11.11 -16.07
N GLU A 177 -24.20 -10.21 -16.60
CA GLU A 177 -23.78 -9.19 -17.56
C GLU A 177 -22.75 -8.21 -16.95
N ASN A 178 -22.55 -8.25 -15.63
CA ASN A 178 -21.56 -7.45 -14.91
C ASN A 178 -20.19 -8.14 -14.79
N ASP A 179 -20.10 -9.47 -14.91
CA ASP A 179 -18.82 -10.22 -14.90
C ASP A 179 -18.21 -10.19 -16.31
N ARG A 180 -17.68 -9.04 -16.71
CA ARG A 180 -16.82 -8.97 -17.88
C ARG A 180 -15.48 -9.63 -17.56
N PRO A 181 -14.93 -10.44 -18.49
CA PRO A 181 -13.60 -11.01 -18.31
C PRO A 181 -12.58 -9.89 -18.16
N LEU A 182 -11.49 -10.16 -17.44
CA LEU A 182 -10.34 -9.26 -17.41
C LEU A 182 -9.82 -9.05 -18.83
N HIS A 183 -9.46 -7.82 -19.19
CA HIS A 183 -8.80 -7.52 -20.45
C HIS A 183 -7.43 -8.21 -20.51
N THR A 184 -6.72 -8.20 -19.38
CA THR A 184 -5.43 -8.84 -19.23
C THR A 184 -5.39 -9.73 -17.99
N PRO A 185 -4.99 -11.02 -18.12
CA PRO A 185 -4.69 -11.83 -16.93
C PRO A 185 -3.52 -11.27 -16.14
N TRP A 186 -3.57 -11.34 -14.81
CA TRP A 186 -2.53 -10.81 -13.92
C TRP A 186 -1.74 -11.93 -13.24
N ASP A 187 -0.43 -11.96 -13.46
CA ASP A 187 0.50 -12.87 -12.79
C ASP A 187 0.77 -12.39 -11.36
N VAL A 188 0.78 -13.33 -10.40
CA VAL A 188 1.03 -13.05 -8.99
C VAL A 188 2.42 -13.53 -8.60
N TYR A 189 3.22 -12.65 -8.02
CA TYR A 189 4.53 -12.97 -7.46
C TYR A 189 4.60 -12.51 -6.00
N HIS A 190 5.42 -13.15 -5.17
CA HIS A 190 5.65 -12.64 -3.83
C HIS A 190 6.65 -11.46 -3.86
N ASN A 191 6.45 -10.49 -2.96
CA ASN A 191 7.41 -9.43 -2.73
C ASN A 191 8.54 -9.95 -1.83
N VAL A 192 9.78 -9.73 -2.26
CA VAL A 192 10.99 -10.20 -1.56
C VAL A 192 11.29 -9.41 -0.30
N SER A 193 10.72 -8.21 -0.17
CA SER A 193 10.79 -7.37 1.03
C SER A 193 9.36 -7.00 1.39
N PRO A 194 8.60 -7.94 1.98
CA PRO A 194 7.20 -7.70 2.29
C PRO A 194 7.05 -6.53 3.26
N ALA A 195 5.90 -5.85 3.20
CA ALA A 195 5.52 -4.84 4.18
C ALA A 195 4.77 -5.49 5.37
N ASP A 196 4.14 -6.63 5.13
CA ASP A 196 3.46 -7.41 6.16
C ASP A 196 3.97 -8.85 6.14
N VAL A 197 4.40 -9.35 7.30
CA VAL A 197 4.93 -10.71 7.46
C VAL A 197 3.91 -11.79 7.14
N ARG A 198 2.62 -11.45 7.17
CA ARG A 198 1.50 -12.34 6.84
C ARG A 198 1.28 -12.44 5.34
N GLY A 199 1.89 -11.59 4.51
CA GLY A 199 1.75 -11.62 3.05
C GLY A 199 2.05 -10.28 2.39
N HIS A 200 2.78 -10.31 1.28
CA HIS A 200 2.84 -9.19 0.34
C HIS A 200 3.15 -9.73 -1.06
N PHE A 201 2.26 -9.46 -2.00
CA PHE A 201 2.35 -9.90 -3.39
C PHE A 201 2.48 -8.71 -4.34
N LEU A 202 2.96 -9.01 -5.54
CA LEU A 202 3.01 -8.13 -6.70
C LEU A 202 2.06 -8.70 -7.75
N LEU A 203 1.16 -7.88 -8.26
CA LEU A 203 0.33 -8.21 -9.43
C LEU A 203 0.97 -7.54 -10.64
N LEU A 204 1.28 -8.33 -11.66
CA LEU A 204 1.79 -7.83 -12.93
C LEU A 204 0.86 -8.27 -14.05
N PRO A 205 0.57 -7.44 -15.06
CA PRO A 205 -0.06 -7.93 -16.26
C PRO A 205 0.81 -9.04 -16.85
N THR A 206 0.20 -10.13 -17.33
CA THR A 206 0.91 -11.37 -17.65
C THR A 206 2.14 -11.13 -18.53
N ILE A 207 3.33 -11.46 -18.01
CA ILE A 207 4.60 -11.10 -18.64
C ILE A 207 4.93 -11.95 -19.88
N SER A 208 4.14 -12.99 -20.17
CA SER A 208 4.32 -13.77 -21.40
C SER A 208 3.82 -13.06 -22.66
N LYS A 209 3.07 -11.96 -22.53
CA LYS A 209 2.62 -11.12 -23.64
C LYS A 209 3.47 -9.86 -23.71
N THR A 210 4.11 -9.60 -24.85
CA THR A 210 4.96 -8.41 -25.02
C THR A 210 4.19 -7.09 -25.03
N SER A 211 2.88 -7.11 -25.32
CA SER A 211 2.02 -5.91 -25.16
C SER A 211 1.95 -5.41 -23.72
N ASN A 212 2.24 -6.29 -22.75
CA ASN A 212 2.23 -5.99 -21.32
C ASN A 212 3.57 -5.43 -20.83
N TRP A 213 4.59 -5.39 -21.70
CA TRP A 213 5.92 -4.92 -21.37
C TRP A 213 5.95 -3.40 -21.47
N ARG A 214 5.53 -2.74 -20.39
CA ARG A 214 5.38 -1.29 -20.35
C ARG A 214 5.74 -0.70 -18.99
N GLY A 215 5.90 0.62 -19.02
CA GLY A 215 6.21 1.42 -17.85
C GLY A 215 5.10 1.45 -16.80
N GLN A 216 5.36 2.12 -15.67
CA GLN A 216 4.38 2.47 -14.63
C GLN A 216 3.35 3.49 -15.17
N VAL A 217 2.51 3.03 -16.09
CA VAL A 217 1.36 3.72 -16.68
C VAL A 217 0.16 2.84 -16.40
N PHE A 218 -0.93 3.40 -15.91
CA PHE A 218 -2.14 2.67 -15.57
C PHE A 218 -3.18 2.96 -16.66
N THR A 219 -3.51 1.98 -17.50
CA THR A 219 -4.40 2.16 -18.66
C THR A 219 -5.88 2.06 -18.29
N GLU A 220 -6.77 2.38 -19.23
CA GLU A 220 -8.22 2.12 -19.08
C GLU A 220 -8.50 0.64 -18.77
N GLU A 221 -7.80 -0.27 -19.46
CA GLU A 221 -7.91 -1.71 -19.22
C GLU A 221 -7.44 -2.10 -17.80
N ASP A 222 -6.38 -1.47 -17.29
CA ASP A 222 -5.93 -1.69 -15.90
C ASP A 222 -6.94 -1.17 -14.88
N CYS A 223 -7.58 -0.03 -15.17
CA CYS A 223 -8.64 0.53 -14.32
C CYS A 223 -9.81 -0.45 -14.22
N HIS A 224 -10.28 -0.97 -15.35
CA HIS A 224 -11.31 -2.00 -15.39
C HIS A 224 -10.86 -3.25 -14.61
N ASP A 225 -9.70 -3.79 -14.93
CA ASP A 225 -9.25 -5.06 -14.35
C ASP A 225 -9.05 -4.97 -12.84
N MET A 226 -8.50 -3.85 -12.32
CA MET A 226 -8.30 -3.70 -10.88
C MET A 226 -9.60 -3.53 -10.09
N VAL A 227 -10.63 -2.83 -10.62
CA VAL A 227 -11.91 -2.73 -9.90
C VAL A 227 -12.60 -4.08 -9.80
N HIS A 228 -12.56 -4.88 -10.87
CA HIS A 228 -13.12 -6.24 -10.90
C HIS A 228 -12.33 -7.22 -10.03
N LEU A 229 -11.00 -7.19 -10.07
CA LEU A 229 -10.17 -7.99 -9.16
C LEU A 229 -10.38 -7.61 -7.69
N THR A 230 -10.60 -6.32 -7.41
CA THR A 230 -10.89 -5.85 -6.06
C THR A 230 -12.23 -6.37 -5.58
N ASN A 231 -13.26 -6.35 -6.43
CA ASN A 231 -14.55 -6.97 -6.13
C ASN A 231 -14.41 -8.47 -5.81
N ALA A 232 -13.50 -9.17 -6.49
CA ALA A 232 -13.24 -10.60 -6.26
C ALA A 232 -12.43 -10.91 -4.97
N ILE A 233 -12.07 -9.93 -4.14
CA ILE A 233 -11.37 -10.16 -2.87
C ILE A 233 -12.30 -10.84 -1.87
N MET A 234 -11.85 -11.95 -1.29
CA MET A 234 -12.58 -12.66 -0.24
C MET A 234 -11.68 -13.01 0.95
N PRO A 235 -12.17 -12.90 2.20
CA PRO A 235 -13.36 -12.16 2.61
C PRO A 235 -13.28 -10.66 2.21
N PRO A 236 -14.41 -9.94 2.07
CA PRO A 236 -14.38 -8.51 1.78
C PRO A 236 -13.58 -7.73 2.84
N GLY A 237 -12.76 -6.79 2.39
CA GLY A 237 -11.87 -6.00 3.22
C GLY A 237 -10.64 -6.74 3.75
N SER A 238 -10.35 -7.95 3.26
CA SER A 238 -9.20 -8.76 3.72
C SER A 238 -7.88 -8.45 3.01
N LEU A 239 -7.91 -7.73 1.89
CA LEU A 239 -6.74 -7.31 1.11
C LEU A 239 -6.89 -5.84 0.71
N LEU A 240 -5.75 -5.17 0.58
CA LEU A 240 -5.63 -3.91 -0.15
C LEU A 240 -4.83 -4.17 -1.43
N ILE A 241 -5.29 -3.63 -2.57
CA ILE A 241 -4.51 -3.53 -3.80
C ILE A 241 -4.04 -2.09 -3.93
N GLY A 242 -2.73 -1.88 -4.09
CA GLY A 242 -2.13 -0.55 -4.14
C GLY A 242 -1.23 -0.37 -5.36
N TYR A 243 -1.32 0.79 -6.01
CA TYR A 243 -0.48 1.16 -7.15
C TYR A 243 0.31 2.45 -6.84
N ASN A 244 1.55 2.48 -7.34
CA ASN A 244 2.45 3.62 -7.23
C ASN A 244 2.90 4.01 -8.64
N SER A 245 2.55 5.23 -9.07
CA SER A 245 3.04 5.78 -10.33
C SER A 245 4.48 6.32 -10.22
N VAL A 246 5.05 6.69 -11.35
CA VAL A 246 6.36 7.36 -11.43
C VAL A 246 6.33 8.64 -10.58
N GLY A 247 7.29 8.79 -9.68
CA GLY A 247 7.35 9.94 -8.76
C GLY A 247 6.44 9.83 -7.53
N ALA A 248 5.68 8.74 -7.38
CA ALA A 248 4.80 8.48 -6.24
C ALA A 248 5.20 7.21 -5.48
N GLY A 249 6.50 6.99 -5.28
CA GLY A 249 7.04 5.84 -4.56
C GLY A 249 7.22 4.57 -5.41
N ALA A 250 7.00 4.63 -6.73
CA ALA A 250 7.38 3.55 -7.64
C ALA A 250 8.89 3.27 -7.54
N SER A 251 9.24 2.00 -7.34
CA SER A 251 10.65 1.59 -7.19
C SER A 251 11.13 0.66 -8.31
N GLN A 252 10.24 0.32 -9.24
CA GLN A 252 10.48 -0.52 -10.41
C GLN A 252 9.95 0.24 -11.64
N ASN A 253 10.54 0.01 -12.80
CA ASN A 253 10.15 0.71 -14.02
C ASN A 253 9.04 0.01 -14.81
N HIS A 254 8.69 -1.24 -14.46
CA HIS A 254 7.59 -2.01 -15.07
C HIS A 254 6.30 -1.87 -14.24
N ILE A 255 5.14 -1.84 -14.89
CA ILE A 255 3.81 -1.79 -14.28
C ILE A 255 3.55 -2.92 -13.25
N HIS A 256 3.25 -2.56 -12.01
CA HIS A 256 2.80 -3.54 -11.02
C HIS A 256 1.95 -2.89 -9.93
N CYS A 257 0.99 -3.67 -9.44
CA CYS A 257 0.28 -3.38 -8.20
C CYS A 257 0.90 -4.20 -7.07
N HIS A 258 0.71 -3.71 -5.85
CA HIS A 258 1.07 -4.36 -4.60
C HIS A 258 -0.20 -4.88 -3.94
N VAL A 259 -0.12 -6.03 -3.28
CA VAL A 259 -1.26 -6.60 -2.55
C VAL A 259 -0.79 -7.08 -1.19
N TRP A 260 -1.49 -6.71 -0.13
CA TRP A 260 -1.18 -7.19 1.22
C TRP A 260 -2.44 -7.31 2.10
N PRO A 261 -2.37 -8.07 3.20
CA PRO A 261 -3.48 -8.26 4.13
C PRO A 261 -3.99 -6.95 4.73
N CYS A 262 -5.31 -6.83 4.77
CA CYS A 262 -6.04 -5.72 5.35
C CYS A 262 -6.87 -6.22 6.55
N PRO A 263 -6.80 -5.56 7.73
CA PRO A 263 -5.92 -4.45 8.03
C PRO A 263 -4.46 -4.92 8.20
N PRO A 264 -3.45 -4.06 7.93
CA PRO A 264 -2.05 -4.40 8.18
C PRO A 264 -1.80 -4.57 9.67
N VAL A 265 -0.71 -5.26 10.04
CA VAL A 265 -0.40 -5.60 11.43
C VAL A 265 -0.60 -4.46 12.45
N PRO A 266 -0.10 -3.23 12.22
CA PRO A 266 -0.23 -2.13 13.19
C PRO A 266 -1.68 -1.69 13.43
N LEU A 267 -2.58 -1.99 12.51
CA LEU A 267 -3.99 -1.59 12.54
C LEU A 267 -4.92 -2.73 12.95
N LEU A 268 -4.38 -3.90 13.35
CA LEU A 268 -5.17 -4.99 13.91
C LEU A 268 -5.71 -4.58 15.29
N LYS A 269 -6.98 -4.15 15.34
CA LYS A 269 -7.73 -4.02 16.59
C LYS A 269 -8.51 -5.30 16.85
N HIS A 270 -8.66 -5.68 18.12
CA HIS A 270 -9.28 -6.96 18.49
C HIS A 270 -10.77 -7.09 18.15
N ASP A 271 -11.47 -5.96 17.91
CA ASP A 271 -12.93 -5.92 17.80
C ASP A 271 -13.48 -5.49 16.43
N ASP A 272 -12.65 -5.01 15.49
CA ASP A 272 -13.13 -4.61 14.16
C ASP A 272 -13.00 -5.75 13.15
N THR A 273 -14.14 -6.38 12.85
CA THR A 273 -14.24 -7.49 11.89
C THR A 273 -14.13 -7.03 10.42
N ALA A 274 -14.18 -5.73 10.15
CA ALA A 274 -14.21 -5.18 8.81
C ALA A 274 -12.90 -4.43 8.51
N GLY A 275 -11.91 -5.16 7.98
CA GLY A 275 -10.55 -4.62 7.76
C GLY A 275 -10.49 -3.37 6.87
N TRP A 276 -11.50 -3.14 6.04
CA TRP A 276 -11.60 -2.01 5.14
C TRP A 276 -11.64 -0.64 5.87
N ASN A 277 -12.25 -0.56 7.05
CA ASN A 277 -12.36 0.68 7.84
C ASN A 277 -11.19 0.85 8.84
N ALA A 278 -10.02 0.29 8.54
CA ALA A 278 -8.88 0.36 9.45
C ALA A 278 -7.94 1.54 9.14
N TYR A 279 -7.81 1.90 7.87
CA TYR A 279 -6.89 2.92 7.42
C TYR A 279 -7.36 4.33 7.83
N PRO A 280 -6.43 5.24 8.15
CA PRO A 280 -6.75 6.63 8.45
C PRO A 280 -7.65 7.30 7.40
N VAL A 281 -7.35 7.12 6.11
CA VAL A 281 -8.16 7.69 5.02
C VAL A 281 -9.57 7.10 4.94
N SER A 282 -9.77 5.81 5.24
CA SER A 282 -11.10 5.18 5.17
C SER A 282 -12.02 5.58 6.32
N LYS A 283 -11.49 6.27 7.34
CA LYS A 283 -12.24 6.86 8.46
C LYS A 283 -12.61 8.33 8.25
N VAL A 284 -12.19 8.93 7.13
CA VAL A 284 -12.48 10.35 6.85
C VAL A 284 -13.97 10.49 6.53
N THR A 285 -14.70 11.15 7.42
CA THR A 285 -16.13 11.42 7.25
C THR A 285 -16.42 12.82 6.70
N SER A 286 -15.42 13.70 6.71
CA SER A 286 -15.54 15.07 6.20
C SER A 286 -15.11 15.14 4.74
N ILE A 287 -15.95 15.73 3.90
CA ILE A 287 -15.68 15.95 2.47
C ILE A 287 -15.69 17.45 2.15
N TYR A 288 -14.91 17.86 1.17
CA TYR A 288 -14.95 19.21 0.60
C TYR A 288 -16.11 19.35 -0.40
N ASP A 289 -16.30 18.34 -1.24
CA ASP A 289 -17.32 18.33 -2.29
C ASP A 289 -17.60 16.88 -2.74
N PHE A 290 -18.68 16.66 -3.49
CA PHE A 290 -19.05 15.37 -4.06
C PHE A 290 -19.66 15.52 -5.46
N PHE A 291 -19.68 14.43 -6.21
CA PHE A 291 -20.29 14.33 -7.53
C PHE A 291 -20.71 12.87 -7.79
N ASP A 292 -21.95 12.65 -8.22
CA ASP A 292 -22.42 11.31 -8.56
C ASP A 292 -22.48 11.14 -10.08
N VAL A 293 -21.90 10.05 -10.58
CA VAL A 293 -21.94 9.67 -12.00
C VAL A 293 -22.99 8.59 -12.18
N PHE A 294 -23.96 8.81 -13.07
CA PHE A 294 -25.01 7.84 -13.39
C PHE A 294 -24.87 7.33 -14.82
N ALA A 295 -25.14 6.03 -15.04
CA ALA A 295 -25.31 5.44 -16.36
C ALA A 295 -26.58 4.57 -16.41
N GLY A 296 -27.69 5.16 -16.83
CA GLY A 296 -29.00 4.50 -16.75
C GLY A 296 -29.61 4.57 -15.35
N ASP A 297 -30.53 3.64 -15.04
CA ASP A 297 -31.34 3.69 -13.81
C ASP A 297 -30.69 2.99 -12.60
N THR A 298 -29.66 2.16 -12.82
CA THR A 298 -29.06 1.30 -11.80
C THR A 298 -27.59 1.55 -11.55
N ASP A 299 -26.86 2.08 -12.54
CA ASP A 299 -25.42 2.25 -12.41
C ASP A 299 -25.10 3.62 -11.83
N GLN A 300 -24.45 3.62 -10.68
CA GLN A 300 -24.03 4.82 -9.96
C GLN A 300 -22.61 4.64 -9.43
N VAL A 301 -21.80 5.70 -9.58
CA VAL A 301 -20.51 5.84 -8.91
C VAL A 301 -20.53 7.13 -8.10
N GLU A 302 -20.28 7.01 -6.81
CA GLU A 302 -20.13 8.13 -5.88
C GLU A 302 -18.68 8.63 -5.93
N VAL A 303 -18.49 9.93 -6.17
CA VAL A 303 -17.16 10.56 -6.24
C VAL A 303 -17.06 11.64 -5.18
N SER A 304 -16.19 11.45 -4.18
CA SER A 304 -16.03 12.37 -3.06
C SER A 304 -14.62 12.95 -2.99
N TYR A 305 -14.49 14.27 -2.87
CA TYR A 305 -13.23 14.94 -2.57
C TYR A 305 -13.07 15.05 -1.04
N LEU A 306 -12.18 14.25 -0.48
CA LEU A 306 -12.06 14.06 0.97
C LEU A 306 -11.27 15.20 1.64
N LYS A 307 -11.66 15.56 2.88
CA LYS A 307 -10.83 16.41 3.75
C LYS A 307 -9.69 15.59 4.36
N TYR A 308 -8.67 15.36 3.55
CA TYR A 308 -7.49 14.59 3.91
C TYR A 308 -6.22 15.44 3.66
N PRO A 309 -5.09 15.21 4.36
CA PRO A 309 -3.93 16.09 4.26
C PRO A 309 -3.32 16.19 2.86
N VAL A 310 -3.46 15.15 2.04
CA VAL A 310 -3.08 15.14 0.62
C VAL A 310 -4.34 15.08 -0.23
N PHE A 311 -4.34 15.72 -1.41
CA PHE A 311 -5.44 15.65 -2.36
C PHE A 311 -5.90 14.20 -2.57
N CYS A 312 -7.14 13.91 -2.19
CA CYS A 312 -7.68 12.56 -2.19
C CYS A 312 -9.12 12.56 -2.71
N VAL A 313 -9.34 11.77 -3.77
CA VAL A 313 -10.67 11.47 -4.29
C VAL A 313 -11.01 10.02 -3.97
N LEU A 314 -12.18 9.80 -3.37
CA LEU A 314 -12.78 8.49 -3.17
C LEU A 314 -13.82 8.23 -4.26
N LEU A 315 -13.68 7.11 -4.97
CA LEU A 315 -14.66 6.57 -5.91
C LEU A 315 -15.28 5.33 -5.28
N SER A 316 -16.60 5.29 -5.13
CA SER A 316 -17.30 4.15 -4.52
C SER A 316 -18.43 3.68 -5.43
N ALA A 317 -18.54 2.37 -5.63
CA ALA A 317 -19.61 1.78 -6.42
C ALA A 317 -19.95 0.38 -5.94
N SER A 318 -21.20 -0.04 -6.14
CA SER A 318 -21.60 -1.42 -5.90
C SER A 318 -21.11 -2.36 -7.00
N SER A 319 -21.20 -3.66 -6.76
CA SER A 319 -20.76 -4.70 -7.70
C SER A 319 -21.47 -4.64 -9.07
N GLN A 320 -22.63 -4.00 -9.16
CA GLN A 320 -23.35 -3.83 -10.44
C GLN A 320 -22.74 -2.69 -11.29
N SER A 321 -22.10 -1.72 -10.64
CA SER A 321 -21.60 -0.49 -11.28
C SER A 321 -20.10 -0.53 -11.60
N LEU A 322 -19.44 -1.70 -11.53
CA LEU A 322 -17.98 -1.81 -11.67
C LEU A 322 -17.47 -1.36 -13.04
N ASN A 323 -18.24 -1.59 -14.10
CA ASN A 323 -17.88 -1.12 -15.44
C ASN A 323 -17.88 0.42 -15.52
N LEU A 324 -18.85 1.06 -14.85
CA LEU A 324 -18.88 2.52 -14.73
C LEU A 324 -17.73 3.00 -13.85
N LEU A 325 -17.45 2.33 -12.73
CA LEU A 325 -16.33 2.66 -11.83
C LEU A 325 -14.98 2.65 -12.54
N GLY A 326 -14.72 1.64 -13.39
CA GLY A 326 -13.50 1.58 -14.21
C GLY A 326 -13.36 2.76 -15.18
N LYS A 327 -14.45 3.21 -15.79
CA LYS A 327 -14.47 4.39 -16.68
C LYS A 327 -14.31 5.71 -15.91
N VAL A 328 -14.98 5.84 -14.77
CA VAL A 328 -14.85 7.00 -13.88
C VAL A 328 -13.41 7.12 -13.39
N LEU A 329 -12.80 6.01 -12.95
CA LEU A 329 -11.38 5.98 -12.57
C LEU A 329 -10.48 6.39 -13.73
N THR A 330 -10.70 5.86 -14.92
CA THR A 330 -9.94 6.25 -16.13
C THR A 330 -10.04 7.76 -16.38
N THR A 331 -11.25 8.32 -16.29
CA THR A 331 -11.51 9.74 -16.50
C THR A 331 -10.81 10.62 -15.46
N VAL A 332 -10.82 10.20 -14.19
CA VAL A 332 -10.09 10.88 -13.10
C VAL A 332 -8.58 10.83 -13.38
N MET A 333 -8.06 9.67 -13.80
CA MET A 333 -6.65 9.49 -14.13
C MET A 333 -6.18 10.36 -15.30
N GLU A 334 -7.01 10.55 -16.33
CA GLU A 334 -6.73 11.48 -17.43
C GLU A 334 -6.59 12.93 -16.96
N CYS A 335 -7.31 13.33 -15.91
CA CYS A 335 -7.21 14.68 -15.33
C CYS A 335 -5.91 14.88 -14.55
N LEU A 336 -5.30 13.82 -14.03
CA LEU A 336 -4.01 13.89 -13.33
C LEU A 336 -2.85 14.15 -14.31
N ASP A 337 -3.01 13.80 -15.58
CA ASP A 337 -1.98 13.90 -16.63
C ASP A 337 -0.63 13.31 -16.16
N ALA A 338 0.41 14.14 -16.05
CA ALA A 338 1.75 13.73 -15.63
C ALA A 338 1.97 13.80 -14.11
N ALA A 339 0.94 14.19 -13.33
CA ALA A 339 1.07 14.31 -11.90
C ALA A 339 1.34 12.94 -11.26
N PRO A 340 2.36 12.83 -10.38
CA PRO A 340 2.53 11.65 -9.56
C PRO A 340 1.29 11.37 -8.73
N HIS A 341 0.90 10.09 -8.68
CA HIS A 341 -0.30 9.63 -7.99
C HIS A 341 -0.16 8.21 -7.42
N ASN A 342 -0.99 7.92 -6.41
CA ASN A 342 -1.16 6.60 -5.82
C ASN A 342 -2.63 6.18 -5.96
N LEU A 343 -2.86 4.88 -6.16
CA LEU A 343 -4.20 4.30 -6.15
C LEU A 343 -4.28 3.22 -5.07
N ALA A 344 -5.37 3.20 -4.31
CA ALA A 344 -5.65 2.12 -3.38
C ALA A 344 -7.07 1.60 -3.60
N PHE A 345 -7.21 0.28 -3.67
CA PHE A 345 -8.47 -0.40 -3.91
C PHE A 345 -8.81 -1.29 -2.73
N LEU A 346 -10.05 -1.19 -2.25
CA LEU A 346 -10.63 -1.99 -1.19
C LEU A 346 -12.03 -2.43 -1.60
N ASN A 347 -12.48 -3.59 -1.09
CA ASN A 347 -13.89 -3.93 -1.13
C ASN A 347 -14.48 -4.02 0.28
N ARG A 348 -15.78 -3.82 0.40
CA ARG A 348 -16.52 -3.86 1.66
C ARG A 348 -17.96 -4.26 1.44
N PHE A 349 -18.60 -4.78 2.49
CA PHE A 349 -20.05 -4.86 2.48
C PHE A 349 -20.67 -3.47 2.66
N SER A 350 -21.87 -3.26 2.13
CA SER A 350 -22.66 -2.07 2.40
C SER A 350 -22.87 -1.91 3.92
N GLU A 351 -22.89 -0.66 4.38
CA GLU A 351 -23.05 -0.31 5.79
C GLU A 351 -24.50 -0.34 6.28
N ASP A 352 -25.43 -0.89 5.48
CA ASP A 352 -26.86 -0.86 5.83
C ASP A 352 -27.11 -1.49 7.20
N ASN A 353 -27.51 -0.61 8.13
CA ASN A 353 -27.66 -0.85 9.56
C ASN A 353 -28.89 -1.69 9.93
N ASP A 354 -29.66 -2.17 8.96
CA ASP A 354 -30.82 -3.03 9.21
C ASP A 354 -30.36 -4.48 9.37
N GLU A 355 -29.99 -4.84 10.61
CA GLU A 355 -29.66 -6.20 11.08
C GLU A 355 -30.73 -7.28 10.75
N ARG A 356 -31.89 -6.87 10.21
CA ARG A 356 -33.02 -7.74 9.92
C ARG A 356 -32.92 -8.50 8.60
N ASP A 357 -32.10 -8.04 7.65
CA ASP A 357 -31.95 -8.68 6.33
C ASP A 357 -30.50 -9.13 6.07
N LEU A 358 -30.02 -10.09 6.86
CA LEU A 358 -28.73 -10.79 6.67
C LEU A 358 -28.59 -11.53 5.32
N ILE A 359 -29.58 -11.46 4.42
CA ILE A 359 -29.68 -12.36 3.27
C ILE A 359 -28.94 -11.86 2.03
N GLN A 360 -28.57 -10.57 1.92
CA GLN A 360 -27.75 -10.07 0.81
C GLN A 360 -27.11 -8.72 1.15
N LYS A 361 -26.01 -8.71 1.92
CA LYS A 361 -25.18 -7.50 2.00
C LYS A 361 -24.54 -7.26 0.64
N GLU A 362 -24.84 -6.13 0.02
CA GLU A 362 -24.26 -5.75 -1.26
C GLU A 362 -22.76 -5.51 -1.10
N LEU A 363 -21.97 -5.92 -2.10
CA LEU A 363 -20.54 -5.70 -2.12
C LEU A 363 -20.23 -4.40 -2.84
N TRP A 364 -19.37 -3.60 -2.25
CA TRP A 364 -18.92 -2.31 -2.74
C TRP A 364 -17.42 -2.33 -2.96
N VAL A 365 -16.96 -1.59 -3.98
CA VAL A 365 -15.55 -1.33 -4.25
C VAL A 365 -15.30 0.15 -4.05
N ASP A 366 -14.28 0.44 -3.25
CA ASP A 366 -13.77 1.79 -2.98
C ASP A 366 -12.39 1.94 -3.64
N VAL A 367 -12.20 3.03 -4.37
CA VAL A 367 -10.92 3.42 -4.98
C VAL A 367 -10.51 4.79 -4.47
N TYR A 368 -9.38 4.85 -3.77
CA TYR A 368 -8.76 6.09 -3.32
C TYR A 368 -7.71 6.51 -4.33
N VAL A 369 -7.86 7.73 -4.85
CA VAL A 369 -6.94 8.37 -5.80
C VAL A 369 -6.24 9.51 -5.09
N PHE A 370 -4.93 9.40 -4.92
CA PHE A 370 -4.11 10.43 -4.29
C PHE A 370 -3.26 11.14 -5.35
N ALA A 371 -3.40 12.45 -5.47
CA ALA A 371 -2.56 13.28 -6.37
C ALA A 371 -1.55 14.08 -5.56
N ARG A 372 -0.34 14.25 -6.09
CA ARG A 372 0.77 14.85 -5.33
C ARG A 372 1.78 15.53 -6.24
N SER A 373 2.49 16.52 -5.71
CA SER A 373 3.48 17.33 -6.43
C SER A 373 4.88 16.71 -6.44
N LYS A 374 5.25 15.95 -5.41
CA LYS A 374 6.61 15.41 -5.24
C LYS A 374 6.63 14.06 -4.50
N GLU A 375 7.70 13.28 -4.71
CA GLU A 375 7.86 11.91 -4.17
C GLU A 375 8.14 11.83 -2.66
N ARG A 376 8.78 12.86 -2.12
CA ARG A 376 9.24 12.92 -0.73
C ARG A 376 8.82 14.24 -0.13
N SER A 377 8.51 14.20 1.15
CA SER A 377 8.30 15.42 1.91
C SER A 377 9.64 16.06 2.29
N ASP A 378 9.70 17.38 2.33
CA ASP A 378 10.82 18.14 2.89
C ASP A 378 10.91 17.98 4.42
N VAL A 379 9.79 17.63 5.07
CA VAL A 379 9.70 17.30 6.50
C VAL A 379 10.29 15.92 6.79
N LEU A 380 10.13 14.98 5.85
CA LEU A 380 10.61 13.59 5.94
C LEU A 380 11.43 13.19 4.71
N PRO A 381 12.60 13.81 4.48
CA PRO A 381 13.36 13.61 3.25
C PRO A 381 13.92 12.19 3.12
N THR A 382 14.04 11.46 4.22
CA THR A 382 14.52 10.07 4.24
C THR A 382 13.46 9.09 3.75
N LEU A 383 12.18 9.39 3.97
CA LEU A 383 11.08 8.49 3.67
C LEU A 383 10.55 8.70 2.25
N LYS A 384 10.30 7.58 1.56
CA LYS A 384 9.58 7.58 0.30
C LYS A 384 8.12 7.34 0.64
N LEU A 385 7.25 8.27 0.27
CA LEU A 385 5.83 8.08 0.50
C LEU A 385 5.27 7.30 -0.69
N GLY A 386 4.76 6.10 -0.47
CA GLY A 386 3.99 5.35 -1.46
C GLY A 386 2.53 5.28 -1.04
N VAL A 387 1.78 4.41 -1.71
CA VAL A 387 0.36 4.17 -1.42
C VAL A 387 0.09 3.82 0.05
N SER A 388 1.01 3.11 0.74
CA SER A 388 0.83 2.78 2.15
C SER A 388 0.83 4.04 3.03
N GLU A 389 1.78 4.94 2.78
CA GLU A 389 1.89 6.21 3.47
C GLU A 389 0.68 7.11 3.15
N MET A 390 0.23 7.13 1.88
CA MET A 390 -1.00 7.85 1.49
C MET A 390 -2.24 7.30 2.22
N MET A 391 -2.32 5.99 2.41
CA MET A 391 -3.38 5.35 3.22
C MET A 391 -3.20 5.58 4.72
N GLY A 392 -2.07 6.15 5.16
CA GLY A 392 -1.79 6.52 6.55
C GLY A 392 -0.97 5.53 7.37
N VAL A 393 -0.28 4.59 6.71
CA VAL A 393 0.64 3.61 7.32
C VAL A 393 2.07 3.85 6.84
N PHE A 394 2.90 4.39 7.72
CA PHE A 394 4.26 4.82 7.43
C PHE A 394 5.29 3.75 7.77
N HIS A 395 6.29 3.57 6.90
CA HIS A 395 7.34 2.56 7.09
C HIS A 395 8.67 3.16 7.56
N ALA A 396 8.87 3.20 8.87
CA ALA A 396 10.13 3.63 9.48
C ALA A 396 11.26 2.61 9.21
N GLN A 397 12.45 3.11 8.89
CA GLN A 397 13.64 2.31 8.61
C GLN A 397 14.59 2.19 9.81
N SER A 398 14.35 2.97 10.86
CA SER A 398 15.09 2.92 12.13
C SER A 398 14.18 3.24 13.32
N ASN A 399 14.67 2.98 14.54
CA ASN A 399 13.94 3.35 15.75
C ASN A 399 13.86 4.88 15.92
N GLU A 400 14.89 5.60 15.49
CA GLU A 400 14.94 7.05 15.51
C GLU A 400 13.88 7.64 14.58
N GLU A 401 13.75 7.09 13.36
CA GLU A 401 12.70 7.50 12.42
C GLU A 401 11.31 7.13 12.94
N LEU A 402 11.14 5.97 13.56
CA LEU A 402 9.88 5.57 14.21
C LEU A 402 9.46 6.55 15.32
N GLN A 403 10.42 7.00 16.14
CA GLN A 403 10.18 7.99 17.19
C GLN A 403 9.83 9.36 16.60
N CYS A 404 10.57 9.79 15.57
CA CYS A 404 10.30 11.03 14.85
C CYS A 404 8.85 11.06 14.34
N LEU A 405 8.44 10.05 13.58
CA LEU A 405 7.09 9.94 13.02
C LEU A 405 5.97 10.00 14.07
N SER A 406 6.24 9.56 15.30
CA SER A 406 5.27 9.58 16.40
C SER A 406 5.15 10.93 17.14
N THR A 407 5.87 11.97 16.67
CA THR A 407 5.88 13.28 17.29
C THR A 407 4.67 14.11 16.86
N LEU A 408 4.03 14.74 17.85
CA LEU A 408 3.01 15.77 17.65
C LEU A 408 3.64 17.15 17.80
N ILE A 409 3.31 18.07 16.89
CA ILE A 409 3.86 19.42 16.84
C ILE A 409 2.69 20.41 16.87
N PRO A 410 2.75 21.50 17.66
CA PRO A 410 1.73 22.55 17.63
C PRO A 410 1.56 23.16 16.23
N ARG A 411 0.33 23.35 15.76
CA ARG A 411 0.03 23.84 14.40
C ARG A 411 0.66 25.22 14.09
N GLU A 412 0.75 26.08 15.10
CA GLU A 412 1.42 27.39 15.03
C GLU A 412 2.89 27.32 14.57
N GLN A 413 3.57 26.19 14.79
CA GLN A 413 4.97 26.03 14.39
C GLN A 413 5.13 25.76 12.88
N PHE A 414 4.04 25.51 12.15
CA PHE A 414 4.06 25.23 10.71
C PHE A 414 3.66 26.44 9.86
N GLU A 415 2.94 27.42 10.43
CA GLU A 415 2.45 28.58 9.69
C GLU A 415 3.54 29.60 9.33
N ASP A 416 4.73 29.49 9.96
CA ASP A 416 5.86 30.41 9.72
C ASP A 416 6.67 30.08 8.44
N ASP A 417 6.39 28.93 7.78
CA ASP A 417 7.11 28.47 6.57
C ASP A 417 6.43 28.88 5.24
N GLY A 418 5.37 29.70 5.29
CA GLY A 418 4.83 30.38 4.10
C GLY A 418 3.98 29.50 3.15
N HIS A 419 3.60 28.29 3.57
CA HIS A 419 2.56 27.53 2.88
C HIS A 419 1.20 28.08 3.29
N HIS A 420 0.43 28.53 2.29
CA HIS A 420 -0.92 29.05 2.47
C HIS A 420 -1.80 28.01 3.18
N SER A 421 -2.04 28.20 4.48
CA SER A 421 -3.22 27.63 5.12
C SER A 421 -4.42 28.13 4.33
N LEU A 422 -5.15 27.20 3.71
CA LEU A 422 -6.50 27.46 3.24
C LEU A 422 -7.36 27.70 4.48
N GLU A 423 -7.32 28.91 5.03
CA GLU A 423 -8.33 29.42 5.95
C GLU A 423 -9.65 29.46 5.16
N HIS A 424 -10.37 28.35 5.16
CA HIS A 424 -11.77 28.33 4.75
C HIS A 424 -12.60 28.67 5.97
N ASP A 425 -13.12 29.91 5.97
CA ASP A 425 -14.02 30.49 6.96
C ASP A 425 -15.03 29.48 7.49
N HIS A 426 -14.76 28.95 8.68
CA HIS A 426 -15.73 28.24 9.47
C HIS A 426 -16.52 29.28 10.28
N ASP A 427 -17.66 29.71 9.73
CA ASP A 427 -18.74 30.28 10.52
C ASP A 427 -19.28 29.17 11.44
N HIS A 428 -18.75 29.02 12.66
CA HIS A 428 -19.51 28.46 13.79
C HIS A 428 -18.95 28.84 15.16
N ASP A 429 -19.92 29.11 16.05
CA ASP A 429 -19.81 29.57 17.43
C ASP A 429 -19.00 28.63 18.34
N HIS A 430 -18.21 29.28 19.22
CA HIS A 430 -17.80 28.82 20.56
C HIS A 430 -17.69 27.30 20.81
N ASP A 431 -16.52 26.73 20.55
CA ASP A 431 -16.03 25.55 21.28
C ASP A 431 -14.54 25.71 21.60
N GLU A 432 -14.11 25.01 22.66
CA GLU A 432 -12.80 25.11 23.32
C GLU A 432 -11.63 25.20 22.32
N VAL A 433 -10.69 26.11 22.59
CA VAL A 433 -9.40 26.19 21.89
C VAL A 433 -8.62 24.92 22.24
N ILE A 434 -8.90 23.84 21.52
CA ILE A 434 -8.02 22.69 21.44
C ILE A 434 -6.79 23.23 20.71
N GLU A 435 -5.66 23.32 21.40
CA GLU A 435 -4.38 23.56 20.73
C GLU A 435 -4.24 22.48 19.65
N GLU A 436 -4.48 22.83 18.38
CA GLU A 436 -4.46 21.88 17.28
C GLU A 436 -3.01 21.40 17.12
N THR A 437 -2.71 20.20 17.56
CA THR A 437 -1.44 19.55 17.28
C THR A 437 -1.57 18.75 15.99
N MET A 438 -0.57 18.84 15.11
CA MET A 438 -0.46 18.05 13.89
C MET A 438 0.68 17.03 14.04
N SER A 439 0.49 15.81 13.52
CA SER A 439 1.57 14.82 13.51
C SER A 439 2.59 15.09 12.39
N ILE A 440 3.84 14.66 12.56
CA ILE A 440 4.84 14.72 11.48
C ILE A 440 4.39 13.95 10.23
N MET A 441 3.67 12.83 10.43
CA MET A 441 3.09 12.04 9.34
C MET A 441 2.08 12.84 8.53
N GLU A 442 1.16 13.52 9.21
CA GLU A 442 0.13 14.37 8.60
C GLU A 442 0.75 15.54 7.84
N HIS A 443 1.71 16.24 8.45
CA HIS A 443 2.41 17.33 7.80
C HIS A 443 3.17 16.87 6.55
N ALA A 444 3.80 15.70 6.60
CA ALA A 444 4.49 15.14 5.44
C ALA A 444 3.56 14.78 4.27
N LEU A 445 2.30 14.42 4.54
CA LEU A 445 1.30 14.23 3.49
C LEU A 445 0.85 15.57 2.89
N ALA A 446 0.62 16.57 3.74
CA ALA A 446 0.26 17.91 3.29
C ALA A 446 1.34 18.55 2.41
N ASP A 447 2.60 18.41 2.81
CA ASP A 447 3.74 18.96 2.08
C ASP A 447 3.92 18.36 0.68
N VAL A 448 3.44 17.14 0.43
CA VAL A 448 3.50 16.53 -0.91
C VAL A 448 2.23 16.73 -1.73
N SER A 449 1.19 17.38 -1.21
CA SER A 449 -0.05 17.60 -1.95
C SER A 449 0.18 18.43 -3.22
N ILE A 450 -0.77 18.36 -4.14
CA ILE A 450 -0.73 19.16 -5.37
C ILE A 450 -1.03 20.63 -5.07
N ASP A 451 -0.34 21.55 -5.74
CA ASP A 451 -0.40 22.99 -5.40
C ASP A 451 -1.79 23.62 -5.61
N ASP A 452 -2.53 23.17 -6.63
CA ASP A 452 -3.85 23.71 -6.99
C ASP A 452 -4.93 22.62 -6.97
N GLU A 453 -5.24 22.16 -5.76
CA GLU A 453 -6.25 21.13 -5.49
C GLU A 453 -7.64 21.50 -6.04
N ALA A 454 -8.03 22.77 -5.91
CA ALA A 454 -9.31 23.26 -6.35
C ALA A 454 -9.45 23.20 -7.88
N ALA A 455 -8.43 23.64 -8.63
CA ALA A 455 -8.45 23.54 -10.10
C ALA A 455 -8.47 22.09 -10.57
N LEU A 456 -7.69 21.19 -9.93
CA LEU A 456 -7.70 19.77 -10.27
C LEU A 456 -9.09 19.16 -10.05
N TRP A 457 -9.71 19.43 -8.90
CA TRP A 457 -11.06 18.95 -8.61
C TRP A 457 -12.11 19.46 -9.60
N GLN A 458 -12.06 20.75 -9.98
CA GLN A 458 -12.96 21.29 -11.01
C GLN A 458 -12.76 20.63 -12.38
N SER A 459 -11.51 20.32 -12.74
CA SER A 459 -11.21 19.58 -13.98
C SER A 459 -11.82 18.18 -13.95
N ILE A 460 -11.69 17.47 -12.82
CA ILE A 460 -12.29 16.14 -12.62
C ILE A 460 -13.81 16.23 -12.77
N LYS A 461 -14.49 17.13 -12.05
CA LYS A 461 -15.95 17.29 -12.14
C LYS A 461 -16.41 17.57 -13.57
N SER A 462 -15.76 18.51 -14.26
CA SER A 462 -16.11 18.86 -15.64
C SER A 462 -16.02 17.65 -16.58
N LYS A 463 -15.03 16.77 -16.38
CA LYS A 463 -14.87 15.56 -17.20
C LYS A 463 -15.86 14.45 -16.85
N LEU A 464 -16.21 14.33 -15.58
CA LEU A 464 -17.26 13.40 -15.13
C LEU A 464 -18.66 13.83 -15.59
N GLU A 465 -18.93 15.14 -15.63
CA GLU A 465 -20.16 15.68 -16.22
C GLU A 465 -20.29 15.31 -17.70
N GLU A 466 -19.20 15.39 -18.47
CA GLU A 466 -19.19 14.94 -19.88
C GLU A 466 -19.53 13.43 -19.97
N LEU A 467 -18.97 12.60 -19.08
CA LEU A 467 -19.21 11.16 -19.04
C LEU A 467 -20.68 10.80 -18.73
N SER A 468 -21.34 11.54 -17.83
CA SER A 468 -22.75 11.32 -17.47
C SER A 468 -23.76 11.69 -18.57
N THR A 469 -23.32 12.35 -19.64
CA THR A 469 -24.19 12.77 -20.76
C THR A 469 -24.20 11.82 -21.95
N LEU A 470 -23.35 10.79 -21.92
CA LEU A 470 -23.23 9.74 -22.94
C LEU A 470 -24.18 8.58 -22.65
#